data_AF-A0A426D5V6-F1
#
_entry.id   AF-A0A426D5V6-F1
#
_cell.length_a   1.000
_cell.length_b   1.000
_cell.length_c   1.000
_cell.angle_alpha   90.00
_cell.angle_beta   90.00
_cell.angle_gamma   90.00
#
_symmetry.space_group_name_H-M   'P 1'
#
loop_
_entity.id
_entity.type
_entity.pdbx_description
1 polymer ?
#
loop_
_entity_poly.entity_id
_entity_poly.type
_entity_poly.pdbx_seq_one_letter_code
_entity_poly.pdbx_strand_id
1 'polypeptide(L)'
;MKIKLRHWLIISTVLSLVMVVSACAHKSTKSSTGPSYQKSNKVVTDKSLNDQVLSVRHNKEKIVGHLYTAKTNVKHRPIAIISHGLGGNYQELEAYARRLAKRGYLAYAFDFPGGSTNGQSTGLKQTQMSIYTEEQSLLAVITALRSRKDVDKNNVLLVGGSQGASYPP
;
A
#
# COMPACT_ATOMS: atom_id res chain seq x y z
N MET A 1 -40.99 -59.43 -10.04
CA MET A 1 -39.95 -60.21 -9.32
C MET A 1 -38.61 -59.53 -9.61
N LYS A 2 -37.79 -59.01 -8.69
CA LYS A 2 -37.61 -59.20 -7.24
C LYS A 2 -37.40 -57.85 -6.53
N ILE A 3 -37.60 -57.90 -5.21
CA ILE A 3 -37.72 -56.82 -4.23
C ILE A 3 -36.36 -56.55 -3.54
N LYS A 4 -36.11 -55.26 -3.23
CA LYS A 4 -35.30 -54.60 -2.17
C LYS A 4 -34.14 -55.36 -1.50
N LEU A 5 -33.02 -54.65 -1.26
CA LEU A 5 -32.51 -54.50 0.12
C LEU A 5 -31.47 -53.36 0.33
N ARG A 6 -31.88 -52.40 1.19
CA ARG A 6 -31.13 -51.66 2.25
C ARG A 6 -29.93 -50.78 1.85
N HIS A 7 -30.04 -49.45 1.98
CA HIS A 7 -29.97 -48.70 3.25
C HIS A 7 -28.72 -49.01 4.08
N TRP A 8 -27.61 -48.38 3.71
CA TRP A 8 -26.61 -47.95 4.67
C TRP A 8 -25.91 -46.71 4.11
N LEU A 9 -25.67 -45.71 4.94
CA LEU A 9 -25.18 -44.35 4.64
C LEU A 9 -26.25 -43.29 4.36
N ILE A 10 -27.34 -43.32 5.13
CA ILE A 10 -27.76 -42.09 5.82
C ILE A 10 -26.84 -42.00 7.04
N ILE A 11 -25.84 -41.11 7.02
CA ILE A 11 -25.24 -40.34 8.13
C ILE A 11 -24.16 -39.48 7.46
N SER A 12 -24.58 -38.34 6.92
CA SER A 12 -23.82 -37.10 7.00
C SER A 12 -24.83 -35.98 6.75
N THR A 13 -25.61 -35.79 7.80
CA THR A 13 -26.28 -34.54 8.19
C THR A 13 -25.91 -33.34 7.31
N VAL A 14 -26.82 -32.86 6.46
CA VAL A 14 -27.86 -31.86 6.79
C VAL A 14 -27.26 -30.45 6.86
N LEU A 15 -28.05 -29.48 6.38
CA LEU A 15 -27.97 -28.03 6.62
C LEU A 15 -27.11 -27.25 5.61
N SER A 16 -27.59 -26.29 4.80
CA SER A 16 -28.92 -25.76 4.56
C SER A 16 -28.86 -24.98 3.24
N LEU A 17 -29.75 -25.32 2.31
CA LEU A 17 -30.31 -24.37 1.37
C LEU A 17 -31.29 -23.50 2.16
N VAL A 18 -31.49 -22.27 1.69
CA VAL A 18 -32.48 -21.24 2.11
C VAL A 18 -31.81 -20.04 2.80
N MET A 19 -31.42 -19.06 1.98
CA MET A 19 -31.33 -17.66 2.43
C MET A 19 -32.61 -16.97 2.00
N VAL A 20 -33.57 -16.92 2.93
CA VAL A 20 -34.76 -16.07 2.86
C VAL A 20 -34.31 -14.61 2.80
N VAL A 21 -34.80 -13.89 1.80
CA VAL A 21 -34.71 -12.43 1.73
C VAL A 21 -35.65 -11.87 2.79
N SER A 22 -35.12 -11.38 3.91
CA SER A 22 -35.89 -10.64 4.90
C SER A 22 -35.29 -9.23 5.02
N ALA A 23 -35.99 -8.28 4.42
CA ALA A 23 -35.74 -6.86 4.59
C ALA A 23 -36.11 -6.46 6.02
N CYS A 24 -35.12 -6.08 6.83
CA CYS A 24 -35.33 -5.29 8.03
C CYS A 24 -34.85 -3.87 7.75
N ALA A 25 -35.80 -2.95 7.63
CA ALA A 25 -35.51 -1.54 7.70
C ALA A 25 -35.08 -1.15 9.14
N HIS A 26 -34.11 -0.25 9.21
CA HIS A 26 -33.91 0.78 10.23
C HIS A 26 -32.67 0.67 11.16
N LYS A 27 -32.07 1.87 11.28
CA LYS A 27 -31.02 2.41 12.16
C LYS A 27 -29.56 2.16 11.75
N SER A 28 -28.99 3.25 11.25
CA SER A 28 -27.55 3.50 11.15
C SER A 28 -26.88 3.25 12.51
N THR A 29 -26.05 2.22 12.58
CA THR A 29 -25.08 2.00 13.65
C THR A 29 -23.73 1.73 13.03
N LYS A 30 -22.75 2.49 13.51
CA LYS A 30 -21.33 2.50 13.13
C LYS A 30 -20.73 1.09 13.13
N SER A 31 -20.14 0.68 12.01
CA SER A 31 -19.26 -0.47 11.92
C SER A 31 -17.80 0.01 11.95
N SER A 32 -17.10 -0.28 13.05
CA SER A 32 -15.65 -0.22 13.13
C SER A 32 -15.07 -1.55 12.67
N THR A 33 -14.44 -1.57 11.49
CA THR A 33 -13.74 -2.73 10.92
C THR A 33 -12.46 -2.27 10.23
N GLY A 34 -11.31 -2.35 10.92
CA GLY A 34 -9.93 -2.22 10.39
C GLY A 34 -9.59 -0.95 9.58
N PRO A 35 -8.31 -0.63 9.34
CA PRO A 35 -7.97 0.46 8.42
C PRO A 35 -8.08 -0.04 6.97
N SER A 36 -9.30 -0.09 6.44
CA SER A 36 -9.52 -0.09 4.99
C SER A 36 -9.27 1.33 4.48
N TYR A 37 -8.31 1.50 3.57
CA TYR A 37 -8.08 2.77 2.87
C TYR A 37 -9.29 3.08 2.00
N GLN A 38 -10.16 3.94 2.50
CA GLN A 38 -11.20 4.59 1.71
C GLN A 38 -10.55 5.74 0.95
N LYS A 39 -10.59 5.68 -0.37
CA LYS A 39 -10.15 6.75 -1.28
C LYS A 39 -10.97 8.01 -0.99
N SER A 40 -10.49 8.87 -0.10
CA SER A 40 -11.16 10.13 0.22
C SER A 40 -10.89 11.13 -0.91
N ASN A 41 -11.94 11.50 -1.67
CA ASN A 41 -11.89 12.49 -2.76
C ASN A 41 -11.65 13.95 -2.30
N LYS A 42 -11.03 14.17 -1.13
CA LYS A 42 -10.51 15.47 -0.73
C LYS A 42 -9.01 15.35 -0.55
N VAL A 43 -8.27 15.68 -1.60
CA VAL A 43 -6.86 16.11 -1.47
C VAL A 43 -6.92 17.41 -0.68
N VAL A 44 -6.88 17.31 0.65
CA VAL A 44 -6.71 18.47 1.51
C VAL A 44 -5.27 18.89 1.33
N THR A 45 -5.04 19.91 0.52
CA THR A 45 -3.74 20.56 0.35
C THR A 45 -3.36 21.18 1.69
N ASP A 46 -2.63 20.42 2.50
CA ASP A 46 -2.19 20.88 3.80
C ASP A 46 -1.04 21.88 3.64
N LYS A 47 -1.31 23.16 3.90
CA LYS A 47 -0.31 24.24 3.79
C LYS A 47 0.92 24.02 4.69
N SER A 48 0.84 23.17 5.71
CA SER A 48 1.96 22.86 6.63
C SER A 48 3.01 21.92 6.04
N LEU A 49 2.70 21.23 4.94
CA LEU A 49 3.61 20.30 4.28
C LEU A 49 4.16 20.88 2.98
N ASN A 50 5.38 20.49 2.66
CA ASN A 50 5.92 20.53 1.31
C ASN A 50 5.70 19.16 0.65
N ASP A 51 5.41 19.17 -0.65
CA ASP A 51 5.19 18.00 -1.50
C ASP A 51 6.11 18.14 -2.71
N GLN A 52 7.15 17.31 -2.77
CA GLN A 52 8.15 17.36 -3.82
C GLN A 52 8.15 16.05 -4.61
N VAL A 53 7.96 16.15 -5.92
CA VAL A 53 8.17 15.00 -6.81
C VAL A 53 9.67 14.74 -6.93
N LEU A 54 10.08 13.50 -6.63
CA LEU A 54 11.45 13.04 -6.73
C LEU A 54 11.53 11.75 -7.53
N SER A 55 12.62 11.59 -8.28
CA SER A 55 12.90 10.36 -9.00
C SER A 55 14.24 9.74 -8.57
N VAL A 56 14.23 8.44 -8.36
CA VAL A 56 15.41 7.59 -8.17
C VAL A 56 15.68 6.84 -9.48
N ARG A 57 16.95 6.77 -9.88
CA ARG A 57 17.38 6.01 -11.06
C ARG A 57 18.07 4.72 -10.60
N HIS A 58 17.69 3.61 -11.20
CA HIS A 58 18.30 2.31 -10.97
C HIS A 58 18.28 1.52 -12.28
N ASN A 59 19.45 1.22 -12.85
CA ASN A 59 19.55 0.63 -14.19
C ASN A 59 18.73 1.43 -15.23
N LYS A 60 17.78 0.79 -15.89
CA LYS A 60 16.84 1.41 -16.85
C LYS A 60 15.59 2.01 -16.21
N GLU A 61 15.41 1.84 -14.90
CA GLU A 61 14.23 2.29 -14.17
C GLU A 61 14.34 3.77 -13.78
N LYS A 62 13.21 4.46 -13.90
CA LYS A 62 12.96 5.74 -13.25
C LYS A 62 11.85 5.51 -12.23
N ILE A 63 12.21 5.45 -10.96
CA ILE A 63 11.28 5.29 -9.85
C ILE A 63 10.84 6.69 -9.43
N VAL A 64 9.58 7.04 -9.61
CA VAL A 64 9.02 8.36 -9.31
C VAL A 64 8.13 8.25 -8.07
N GLY A 65 8.16 9.28 -7.24
CA GLY A 65 7.33 9.37 -6.05
C GLY A 65 7.24 10.78 -5.51
N HIS A 66 6.42 10.94 -4.49
CA HIS A 66 6.19 12.19 -3.78
C HIS A 66 6.84 12.13 -2.40
N LEU A 67 7.71 13.11 -2.13
CA LEU A 67 8.33 13.33 -0.83
C LEU A 67 7.55 14.40 -0.07
N TYR A 68 6.87 13.98 0.99
CA TYR A 68 6.17 14.84 1.92
C TYR A 68 7.07 15.20 3.09
N THR A 69 7.19 16.50 3.38
CA THR A 69 8.03 16.99 4.48
C THR A 69 7.33 18.12 5.22
N ALA A 70 7.47 18.17 6.55
CA ALA A 70 7.02 19.32 7.31
C ALA A 70 7.93 20.54 7.06
N LYS A 71 7.32 21.73 7.01
CA LYS A 71 8.04 23.02 6.88
C LYS A 71 8.65 23.39 8.25
N THR A 72 9.81 22.83 8.55
CA THR A 72 10.53 22.99 9.83
C THR A 72 12.02 23.22 9.61
N ASN A 73 12.72 23.81 10.58
CA ASN A 73 14.17 24.02 10.53
C ASN A 73 15.01 22.79 10.94
N VAL A 74 14.39 21.63 11.13
CA VAL A 74 15.08 20.38 11.50
C VAL A 74 15.97 19.92 10.34
N LYS A 75 17.28 19.83 10.58
CA LYS A 75 18.29 19.53 9.54
C LYS A 75 18.33 18.07 9.10
N HIS A 76 18.24 17.13 10.06
CA HIS A 76 18.28 15.69 9.79
C HIS A 76 17.00 15.05 10.29
N ARG A 77 16.34 14.27 9.43
CA ARG A 77 15.06 13.66 9.73
C ARG A 77 15.08 12.15 9.42
N PRO A 78 14.36 11.33 10.21
CA PRO A 78 14.16 9.93 9.84
C PRO A 78 13.38 9.85 8.53
N ILE A 79 13.59 8.78 7.76
CA ILE A 79 12.85 8.54 6.52
C ILE A 79 11.74 7.52 6.74
N ALA A 80 10.59 7.75 6.10
CA ALA A 80 9.57 6.74 5.93
C ALA A 80 9.41 6.46 4.44
N ILE A 81 9.50 5.21 4.03
CA ILE A 81 9.35 4.77 2.63
C ILE A 81 8.05 3.99 2.55
N ILE A 82 7.18 4.43 1.64
CA ILE A 82 5.80 3.96 1.55
C ILE A 82 5.59 3.28 0.19
N SER A 83 5.38 1.96 0.25
CA SER A 83 5.15 1.08 -0.88
C SER A 83 3.66 0.79 -1.04
N HIS A 84 3.12 1.05 -2.23
CA HIS A 84 1.73 0.73 -2.58
C HIS A 84 1.51 -0.79 -2.73
N GLY A 85 0.25 -1.22 -2.74
CA GLY A 85 -0.11 -2.61 -3.00
C GLY A 85 -0.20 -2.94 -4.48
N LEU A 86 -0.51 -4.19 -4.82
CA LEU A 86 -0.57 -4.64 -6.21
C LEU A 86 -1.46 -3.72 -7.09
N GLY A 87 -0.88 -3.17 -8.16
CA GLY A 87 -1.58 -2.29 -9.10
C GLY A 87 -1.82 -0.87 -8.59
N GLY A 88 -1.45 -0.55 -7.35
CA GLY A 88 -1.56 0.76 -6.72
C GLY A 88 -0.57 1.80 -7.24
N ASN A 89 -0.51 2.95 -6.60
CA ASN A 89 0.47 4.00 -6.88
C ASN A 89 0.69 4.85 -5.61
N TYR A 90 1.51 5.89 -5.68
CA TYR A 90 1.88 6.74 -4.55
C TYR A 90 0.68 7.30 -3.76
N GLN A 91 -0.49 7.43 -4.41
CA GLN A 91 -1.70 7.97 -3.79
C GLN A 91 -2.37 6.98 -2.82
N GLU A 92 -2.17 5.67 -3.00
CA GLU A 92 -2.83 4.63 -2.21
C GLU A 92 -2.58 4.79 -0.71
N LEU A 93 -1.39 5.23 -0.32
CA LEU A 93 -1.03 5.45 1.08
C LEU A 93 -0.59 6.89 1.35
N GLU A 94 -0.93 7.84 0.48
CA GLU A 94 -0.58 9.25 0.63
C GLU A 94 -1.04 9.83 1.97
N ALA A 95 -2.23 9.46 2.44
CA ALA A 95 -2.74 9.91 3.74
C ALA A 95 -1.82 9.47 4.90
N TYR A 96 -1.21 8.28 4.82
CA TYR A 96 -0.21 7.81 5.77
C TYR A 96 1.09 8.58 5.62
N ALA A 97 1.58 8.77 4.39
CA ALA A 97 2.79 9.53 4.11
C ALA A 97 2.71 10.97 4.65
N ARG A 98 1.59 11.68 4.41
CA ARG A 98 1.34 13.03 4.96
C ARG A 98 1.28 13.03 6.49
N ARG A 99 0.67 12.02 7.12
CA ARG A 99 0.62 11.90 8.60
C ARG A 99 1.99 11.63 9.22
N LEU A 100 2.86 10.90 8.53
CA LEU A 100 4.24 10.65 8.94
C LEU A 100 5.08 11.92 8.76
N ALA A 101 4.92 12.63 7.64
CA ALA A 101 5.58 13.91 7.42
C ALA A 101 5.30 14.93 8.53
N LYS A 102 4.02 15.04 8.96
CA LYS A 102 3.62 15.86 10.11
C LYS A 102 4.27 15.47 11.43
N ARG A 103 4.70 14.21 11.57
CA ARG A 103 5.41 13.68 12.74
C ARG A 103 6.92 13.83 12.62
N GLY A 104 7.42 14.53 11.60
CA GLY A 104 8.85 14.83 11.44
C GLY A 104 9.61 13.90 10.51
N TYR A 105 8.93 12.96 9.83
CA TYR A 105 9.57 12.10 8.83
C TYR A 105 9.76 12.84 7.50
N LEU A 106 10.79 12.44 6.77
CA LEU A 106 10.86 12.55 5.32
C LEU A 106 10.06 11.37 4.74
N ALA A 107 8.80 11.58 4.38
CA ALA A 107 7.91 10.50 3.96
C ALA A 107 7.81 10.42 2.44
N TYR A 108 8.33 9.34 1.85
CA TYR A 108 8.38 9.14 0.40
C TYR A 108 7.44 8.01 -0.04
N ALA A 109 6.36 8.38 -0.72
CA ALA A 109 5.46 7.42 -1.37
C ALA A 109 5.81 7.35 -2.86
N PHE A 110 6.03 6.15 -3.39
CA PHE A 110 6.55 5.98 -4.75
C PHE A 110 5.79 4.91 -5.53
N ASP A 111 5.96 4.94 -6.85
CA ASP A 111 5.37 4.01 -7.79
C ASP A 111 6.39 2.90 -8.13
N PHE A 112 6.04 1.63 -7.98
CA PHE A 112 6.88 0.54 -8.47
C PHE A 112 6.92 0.55 -10.01
N PRO A 113 8.10 0.53 -10.66
CA PRO A 113 8.19 0.49 -12.11
C PRO A 113 7.50 -0.75 -12.68
N GLY A 114 6.45 -0.55 -13.49
CA GLY A 114 5.64 -1.66 -14.01
C GLY A 114 4.59 -2.22 -13.03
N GLY A 115 4.65 -1.86 -11.75
CA GLY A 115 3.72 -2.32 -10.70
C GLY A 115 2.53 -1.40 -10.46
N SER A 116 2.57 -0.18 -11.01
CA SER A 116 1.52 0.82 -10.79
C SER A 116 0.56 0.99 -11.96
N THR A 117 -0.74 1.02 -11.66
CA THR A 117 -1.75 1.52 -12.61
C THR A 117 -1.78 3.04 -12.54
N ASN A 118 -1.61 3.71 -13.69
CA ASN A 118 -1.53 5.18 -13.78
C ASN A 118 -0.41 5.80 -12.92
N GLY A 119 0.69 5.07 -12.70
CA GLY A 119 1.88 5.60 -12.05
C GLY A 119 2.79 6.40 -12.99
N GLN A 120 3.77 7.06 -12.40
CA GLN A 120 4.76 7.91 -13.08
C GLN A 120 6.11 7.19 -13.28
N SER A 121 6.32 6.05 -12.63
CA SER A 121 7.54 5.25 -12.77
C SER A 121 7.63 4.55 -14.12
N THR A 122 8.84 4.44 -14.67
CA THR A 122 9.10 3.84 -15.98
C THR A 122 10.31 2.89 -15.96
N GLY A 123 10.49 2.12 -17.03
CA GLY A 123 11.66 1.26 -17.26
C GLY A 123 11.37 -0.25 -17.19
N LEU A 124 10.23 -0.64 -16.61
CA LEU A 124 9.71 -2.01 -16.62
C LEU A 124 8.28 -2.04 -17.13
N LYS A 125 7.95 -3.11 -17.87
CA LYS A 125 6.57 -3.45 -18.23
C LYS A 125 5.94 -4.25 -17.09
N GLN A 126 4.61 -4.22 -16.96
CA GLN A 126 3.89 -5.01 -15.96
C GLN A 126 4.18 -6.52 -16.07
N THR A 127 4.40 -7.06 -17.27
CA THR A 127 4.76 -8.48 -17.46
C THR A 127 6.16 -8.84 -16.98
N GLN A 128 6.98 -7.84 -16.63
CA GLN A 128 8.34 -8.02 -16.08
C GLN A 128 8.35 -7.87 -14.55
N MET A 129 7.21 -7.57 -13.95
CA MET A 129 7.07 -7.43 -12.50
C MET A 129 7.17 -8.77 -11.79
N SER A 130 7.89 -8.75 -10.69
CA SER A 130 8.04 -9.83 -9.73
C SER A 130 8.36 -9.25 -8.36
N ILE A 131 8.23 -10.09 -7.32
CA ILE A 131 8.65 -9.71 -5.96
C ILE A 131 10.13 -9.28 -5.91
N TYR A 132 10.99 -9.91 -6.73
CA TYR A 132 12.41 -9.57 -6.78
C TYR A 132 12.66 -8.22 -7.44
N THR A 133 11.97 -7.89 -8.53
CA THR A 133 12.12 -6.57 -9.16
C THR A 133 11.63 -5.46 -8.24
N GLU A 134 10.54 -5.69 -7.51
CA GLU A 134 10.03 -4.73 -6.53
C GLU A 134 10.98 -4.55 -5.35
N GLU A 135 11.54 -5.64 -4.82
CA GLU A 135 12.58 -5.60 -3.79
C GLU A 135 13.80 -4.78 -4.25
N GLN A 136 14.28 -5.01 -5.48
CA GLN A 136 15.40 -4.25 -6.04
C GLN A 136 15.07 -2.76 -6.19
N SER A 137 13.87 -2.42 -6.67
CA SER A 137 13.42 -1.02 -6.72
C SER A 137 13.34 -0.40 -5.32
N LEU A 138 12.84 -1.14 -4.32
CA LEU A 138 12.77 -0.67 -2.93
C LEU A 138 14.17 -0.42 -2.35
N LEU A 139 15.11 -1.36 -2.53
CA LEU A 139 16.50 -1.21 -2.10
C LEU A 139 17.18 -0.01 -2.77
N ALA A 140 16.91 0.23 -4.05
CA ALA A 140 17.41 1.41 -4.75
C ALA A 140 16.85 2.71 -4.15
N VAL A 141 15.56 2.75 -3.82
CA VAL A 141 14.93 3.90 -3.13
C VAL A 141 15.54 4.11 -1.75
N ILE A 142 15.68 3.06 -0.94
CA ILE A 142 16.31 3.11 0.39
C ILE A 142 17.73 3.69 0.26
N THR A 143 18.54 3.15 -0.64
CA THR A 143 19.92 3.57 -0.86
C THR A 143 19.99 5.04 -1.28
N ALA A 144 19.16 5.45 -2.25
CA ALA A 144 19.13 6.82 -2.74
C ALA A 144 18.71 7.81 -1.64
N LEU A 145 17.67 7.50 -0.86
CA LEU A 145 17.22 8.38 0.21
C LEU A 145 18.21 8.44 1.37
N ARG A 146 18.80 7.32 1.80
CA ARG A 146 19.84 7.29 2.85
C ARG A 146 21.10 8.06 2.45
N SER A 147 21.35 8.27 1.16
CA SER A 147 22.50 9.07 0.70
C SER A 147 22.31 10.58 0.85
N ARG A 148 21.08 11.06 1.07
CA ARG A 148 20.79 12.48 1.21
C ARG A 148 21.41 13.09 2.46
N LYS A 149 21.74 14.38 2.39
CA LYS A 149 22.35 15.13 3.50
C LYS A 149 21.36 15.49 4.61
N ASP A 150 20.06 15.53 4.33
CA ASP A 150 19.00 15.89 5.27
C ASP A 150 18.37 14.66 5.97
N VAL A 151 18.96 13.47 5.79
CA VAL A 151 18.45 12.20 6.29
C VAL A 151 19.27 11.72 7.48
N ASP A 152 18.56 11.34 8.54
CA ASP A 152 19.11 10.49 9.60
C ASP A 152 19.14 9.04 9.10
N LYS A 153 20.35 8.58 8.76
CA LYS A 153 20.58 7.29 8.09
C LYS A 153 20.31 6.08 8.95
N ASN A 154 20.18 6.26 10.27
CA ASN A 154 19.96 5.17 11.22
C ASN A 154 18.48 4.90 11.48
N ASN A 155 17.59 5.79 11.00
CA ASN A 155 16.17 5.73 11.27
C ASN A 155 15.37 5.66 9.96
N VAL A 156 15.11 4.43 9.53
CA VAL A 156 14.32 4.10 8.33
C VAL A 156 13.07 3.34 8.76
N LEU A 157 11.90 3.85 8.39
CA LEU A 157 10.62 3.18 8.55
C LEU A 157 10.13 2.70 7.17
N LEU A 158 9.77 1.43 7.06
CA LEU A 158 9.12 0.88 5.87
C LEU A 158 7.62 0.73 6.14
N VAL A 159 6.79 1.14 5.19
CA VAL A 159 5.33 1.02 5.24
C VAL A 159 4.87 0.40 3.92
N GLY A 160 4.13 -0.70 3.99
CA GLY A 160 3.62 -1.40 2.81
C GLY A 160 2.11 -1.61 2.88
N GLY A 161 1.43 -1.49 1.73
CA GLY A 161 0.03 -1.89 1.57
C GLY A 161 -0.07 -3.26 0.91
N SER A 162 -0.80 -4.21 1.51
CA SER A 162 -0.99 -5.56 0.93
C SER A 162 0.34 -6.21 0.50
N GLN A 163 0.52 -6.58 -0.77
CA GLN A 163 1.78 -7.10 -1.33
C GLN A 163 2.98 -6.18 -1.10
N GLY A 164 2.74 -4.86 -1.02
CA GLY A 164 3.76 -3.86 -0.73
C GLY A 164 4.45 -4.06 0.63
N ALA A 165 3.89 -4.88 1.52
CA ALA A 165 4.44 -5.20 2.83
C ALA A 165 5.31 -6.48 2.86
N SER A 166 5.46 -7.19 1.74
CA SER A 166 6.16 -8.48 1.69
C SER A 166 7.68 -8.39 1.59
N TYR A 167 8.25 -7.19 1.48
CA TYR A 167 9.70 -7.02 1.27
C TYR A 167 10.47 -6.97 2.59
N PRO A 168 11.58 -7.73 2.71
CA PRO A 168 12.46 -7.64 3.86
C PRO A 168 13.20 -6.29 3.90
N PRO A 169 13.61 -5.82 5.10
CA PRO A 169 14.36 -4.57 5.28
C PRO A 169 15.81 -4.63 4.80
#